data_AF-A0A9W5YKP7-F1
#
_entry.id   AF-A0A9W5YKP7-F1
#
_cell.length_a   1.000
_cell.length_b   1.000
_cell.length_c   1.000
_cell.angle_alpha   90.00
_cell.angle_beta   90.00
_cell.angle_gamma   90.00
#
_symmetry.space_group_name_H-M   'P 1'
#
loop_
_entity.id
_entity.type
_entity.pdbx_description
1 polymer ?
#
loop_
_entity_poly.entity_id
_entity_poly.type
_entity_poly.pdbx_seq_one_letter_code
_entity_poly.pdbx_strand_id
1 'polypeptide(L)'
;MERFTQFRDRGTGVSPFFPTPRPSPSYPQWVLRIFLFCFRLPIFISVCLGYFLLFQWLPITSLGRKAALWCILGVPSVWWVDLQVDGVRKGTLNNDRHQNRLPGPGSIIASSFTSPIDALYLAAVFDPIFVSCYPSTREVEQLSVWQAILRAFALPQAKPAPRARTVDLKTIMRKYPGRPIALFPECTTTNGQGVLPLSPVLASAPHKTKIFPVALRYEPKDVVTPVPGSYMTFLWSLLGRPRHYIRVRIGQAVVGVAADELPTHDATMFDPSAAENGYPHDRDDERPFSESSVMVLEEQVPNYVGDSLARLGRARRVAVTAPQKLEFVKLWKKSYWTW
;
A
#
# COMPACT_ATOMS: atom_id res chain seq x y z
N MET A 1 -26.93 -15.42 -5.50
CA MET A 1 -25.49 -15.16 -5.26
C MET A 1 -24.56 -15.85 -6.27
N GLU A 2 -25.06 -16.73 -7.13
CA GLU A 2 -24.25 -17.51 -8.09
C GLU A 2 -23.57 -16.68 -9.19
N ARG A 3 -24.14 -15.54 -9.59
CA ARG A 3 -23.56 -14.70 -10.66
C ARG A 3 -22.19 -14.09 -10.34
N PHE A 4 -21.84 -13.98 -9.05
CA PHE A 4 -20.58 -13.36 -8.63
C PHE A 4 -19.57 -14.38 -8.05
N THR A 5 -19.90 -15.68 -8.04
CA THR A 5 -19.00 -16.73 -7.54
C THR A 5 -17.74 -16.85 -8.39
N GLN A 6 -17.81 -16.49 -9.68
CA GLN A 6 -16.64 -16.46 -10.57
C GLN A 6 -15.55 -15.46 -10.15
N PHE A 7 -15.90 -14.44 -9.37
CA PHE A 7 -14.95 -13.43 -8.85
C PHE A 7 -14.43 -13.77 -7.45
N ARG A 8 -14.80 -14.93 -6.94
CA ARG A 8 -14.21 -15.53 -5.74
C ARG A 8 -13.01 -16.36 -6.18
N ASP A 9 -11.90 -16.19 -5.49
CA ASP A 9 -10.72 -16.99 -5.72
C ASP A 9 -11.02 -18.46 -5.43
N ARG A 10 -10.77 -19.36 -6.40
CA ARG A 10 -11.11 -20.78 -6.28
C ARG A 10 -10.24 -21.51 -5.25
N GLY A 11 -8.97 -21.11 -5.12
CA GLY A 11 -8.02 -21.74 -4.20
C GLY A 11 -8.26 -21.32 -2.75
N THR A 12 -8.36 -20.03 -2.49
CA THR A 12 -8.47 -19.50 -1.12
C THR A 12 -9.91 -19.27 -0.65
N GLY A 13 -10.87 -19.25 -1.58
CA GLY A 13 -12.24 -18.88 -1.27
C GLY A 13 -12.39 -17.41 -0.85
N VAL A 14 -11.40 -16.55 -1.06
CA VAL A 14 -11.48 -15.12 -0.73
C VAL A 14 -12.13 -14.34 -1.87
N SER A 15 -12.90 -13.32 -1.53
CA SER A 15 -13.62 -12.49 -2.49
C SER A 15 -13.13 -11.03 -2.41
N PRO A 16 -11.99 -10.69 -3.05
CA PRO A 16 -11.26 -9.44 -2.82
C PRO A 16 -12.00 -8.18 -3.29
N PHE A 17 -12.98 -8.32 -4.18
CA PHE A 17 -13.71 -7.21 -4.78
C PHE A 17 -15.04 -6.90 -4.09
N PHE A 18 -15.48 -7.76 -3.18
CA PHE A 18 -16.75 -7.56 -2.50
C PHE A 18 -16.60 -6.49 -1.41
N PRO A 19 -17.56 -5.56 -1.31
CA PRO A 19 -17.59 -4.60 -0.22
C PRO A 19 -17.68 -5.34 1.10
N THR A 20 -16.90 -4.89 2.09
CA THR A 20 -16.98 -5.46 3.43
C THR A 20 -18.33 -5.13 4.05
N PRO A 21 -18.98 -6.09 4.73
CA PRO A 21 -20.26 -5.84 5.39
C PRO A 21 -20.09 -4.73 6.42
N ARG A 22 -21.02 -3.78 6.39
CA ARG A 22 -21.05 -2.65 7.32
C ARG A 22 -22.01 -3.01 8.45
N PRO A 23 -21.60 -2.95 9.73
CA PRO A 23 -22.54 -3.16 10.83
C PRO A 23 -23.63 -2.08 10.76
N SER A 24 -24.90 -2.49 10.87
CA SER A 24 -26.03 -1.57 10.92
C SER A 24 -25.89 -0.71 12.18
N PRO A 25 -25.87 0.63 12.04
CA PRO A 25 -25.81 1.50 13.21
C PRO A 25 -27.12 1.43 13.99
N SER A 26 -27.03 1.42 15.31
CA SER A 26 -28.20 1.69 16.15
C SER A 26 -28.71 3.11 15.91
N TYR A 27 -29.99 3.37 16.16
CA TYR A 27 -30.59 4.71 16.01
C TYR A 27 -29.75 5.87 16.58
N PRO A 28 -29.26 5.84 17.84
CA PRO A 28 -28.43 6.93 18.36
C PRO A 28 -27.09 7.09 17.63
N GLN A 29 -26.49 5.99 17.17
CA GLN A 29 -25.25 6.03 16.39
C GLN A 29 -25.50 6.65 15.00
N TRP A 30 -26.68 6.44 14.43
CA TRP A 30 -27.05 7.03 13.15
C TRP A 30 -27.23 8.55 13.26
N VAL A 31 -27.91 9.02 14.31
CA VAL A 31 -28.03 10.46 14.61
C VAL A 31 -26.65 11.10 14.80
N LEU A 32 -25.76 10.46 15.57
CA LEU A 32 -24.39 10.92 15.75
C LEU A 32 -23.62 10.99 14.42
N ARG A 33 -23.79 10.00 13.52
CA ARG A 33 -23.13 10.00 12.20
C ARG A 33 -23.59 11.17 11.35
N ILE A 34 -24.88 11.49 11.33
CA ILE A 34 -25.41 12.66 10.61
C ILE A 34 -24.79 13.94 11.17
N PHE A 35 -24.83 14.10 12.50
CA PHE A 35 -24.27 15.26 13.16
C PHE A 35 -22.78 15.46 12.83
N LEU A 36 -21.97 14.39 12.97
CA LEU A 36 -20.55 14.42 12.65
C LEU A 36 -20.30 14.71 11.17
N PHE A 37 -21.09 14.11 10.28
CA PHE A 37 -20.97 14.33 8.84
C PHE A 37 -21.26 15.79 8.49
N CYS A 38 -22.40 16.34 8.95
CA CYS A 38 -22.79 17.73 8.68
C CYS A 38 -21.78 18.74 9.23
N PHE A 39 -21.20 18.49 10.40
CA PHE A 39 -20.20 19.39 10.98
C PHE A 39 -18.83 19.27 10.32
N ARG A 40 -18.37 18.05 10.00
CA ARG A 40 -17.03 17.83 9.43
C ARG A 40 -16.96 18.09 7.94
N LEU A 41 -18.05 17.90 7.19
CA LEU A 41 -18.09 18.13 5.75
C LEU A 41 -17.65 19.55 5.33
N PRO A 42 -18.20 20.64 5.89
CA PRO A 42 -17.77 22.00 5.51
C PRO A 42 -16.30 22.25 5.86
N ILE A 43 -15.83 21.74 7.00
CA ILE A 43 -14.43 21.84 7.42
C ILE A 43 -13.52 21.07 6.46
N PHE A 44 -13.90 19.83 6.12
CA PHE A 44 -13.15 18.97 5.21
C PHE A 44 -13.03 19.61 3.83
N ILE A 45 -14.14 20.10 3.29
CA ILE A 45 -14.16 20.80 2.00
C ILE A 45 -13.26 22.03 2.06
N SER A 46 -13.35 22.84 3.13
CA SER A 46 -12.52 24.05 3.28
C SER A 46 -11.02 23.73 3.31
N VAL A 47 -10.61 22.67 4.04
CA VAL A 47 -9.20 22.24 4.11
C VAL A 47 -8.73 21.66 2.78
N CYS A 48 -9.55 20.86 2.10
CA CYS A 48 -9.21 20.33 0.78
C CYS A 48 -9.08 21.45 -0.26
N LEU A 49 -10.05 22.38 -0.27
CA LEU A 49 -10.07 23.53 -1.15
C LEU A 49 -8.83 24.40 -0.91
N GLY A 50 -8.52 24.69 0.36
CA GLY A 50 -7.28 25.38 0.74
C GLY A 50 -6.04 24.67 0.21
N TYR A 51 -5.89 23.37 0.44
CA TYR A 51 -4.72 22.62 -0.02
C TYR A 51 -4.58 22.62 -1.56
N PHE A 52 -5.64 22.35 -2.29
CA PHE A 52 -5.55 22.24 -3.75
C PHE A 52 -5.53 23.61 -4.47
N LEU A 53 -6.18 24.65 -3.94
CA LEU A 53 -6.22 25.98 -4.58
C LEU A 53 -5.17 26.96 -4.07
N LEU A 54 -4.72 26.85 -2.83
CA LEU A 54 -3.73 27.79 -2.27
C LEU A 54 -2.34 27.13 -2.22
N PHE A 55 -2.23 25.94 -1.62
CA PHE A 55 -0.93 25.31 -1.38
C PHE A 55 -0.27 24.75 -2.65
N GLN A 56 -1.04 24.48 -3.72
CA GLN A 56 -0.46 24.07 -5.00
C GLN A 56 0.35 25.19 -5.67
N TRP A 57 0.01 26.46 -5.41
CA TRP A 57 0.60 27.62 -6.10
C TRP A 57 1.70 28.32 -5.31
N LEU A 58 1.74 28.12 -3.99
CA LEU A 58 2.81 28.65 -3.15
C LEU A 58 4.00 27.68 -3.12
N PRO A 59 5.26 28.16 -3.23
CA PRO A 59 6.46 27.35 -3.11
C PRO A 59 6.70 26.99 -1.64
N ILE A 60 5.81 26.18 -1.08
CA ILE A 60 5.83 25.80 0.32
C ILE A 60 6.86 24.71 0.50
N THR A 61 7.66 24.85 1.55
CA THR A 61 8.63 23.82 1.96
C THR A 61 7.91 22.47 2.14
N SER A 62 8.63 21.37 1.92
CA SER A 62 8.09 20.00 2.04
C SER A 62 7.36 19.75 3.37
N LEU A 63 7.74 20.49 4.42
CA LEU A 63 7.14 20.45 5.74
C LEU A 63 5.71 21.01 5.79
N GLY A 64 5.45 22.15 5.12
CA GLY A 64 4.09 22.73 5.06
C GLY A 64 3.13 21.85 4.26
N ARG A 65 3.62 21.22 3.18
CA ARG A 65 2.84 20.23 2.42
C ARG A 65 2.48 19.02 3.28
N LYS A 66 3.43 18.49 4.06
CA LYS A 66 3.16 17.39 5.00
C LYS A 66 2.14 17.80 6.06
N ALA A 67 2.30 18.98 6.67
CA ALA A 67 1.37 19.49 7.67
C ALA A 67 -0.06 19.60 7.12
N ALA A 68 -0.23 20.14 5.91
CA ALA A 68 -1.54 20.24 5.28
C ALA A 68 -2.17 18.86 4.99
N LEU A 69 -1.37 17.88 4.53
CA LEU A 69 -1.85 16.50 4.33
C LEU A 69 -2.28 15.84 5.66
N TRP A 70 -1.55 16.09 6.75
CA TRP A 70 -1.95 15.67 8.09
C TRP A 70 -3.24 16.37 8.57
N CYS A 71 -3.45 17.64 8.23
CA CYS A 71 -4.73 18.31 8.49
C CYS A 71 -5.88 17.64 7.73
N ILE A 72 -5.68 17.28 6.45
CA ILE A 72 -6.69 16.56 5.65
C ILE A 72 -7.03 15.20 6.27
N LEU A 73 -6.04 14.47 6.80
CA LEU A 73 -6.26 13.22 7.55
C LEU A 73 -6.90 13.44 8.93
N GLY A 74 -6.59 14.57 9.58
CA GLY A 74 -7.09 14.92 10.90
C GLY A 74 -8.59 15.23 10.93
N VAL A 75 -9.13 15.89 9.90
CA VAL A 75 -10.57 16.23 9.83
C VAL A 75 -11.50 15.00 9.93
N PRO A 76 -11.30 13.91 9.15
CA PRO A 76 -12.07 12.68 9.31
C PRO A 76 -11.69 11.86 10.56
N SER A 77 -10.92 12.44 11.48
CA SER A 77 -10.49 11.80 12.72
C SER A 77 -9.63 10.54 12.52
N VAL A 78 -8.74 10.58 11.53
CA VAL A 78 -7.69 9.58 11.29
C VAL A 78 -6.41 9.97 12.07
N TRP A 79 -6.50 10.02 13.39
CA TRP A 79 -5.36 10.42 14.26
C TRP A 79 -4.59 9.21 14.78
N TRP A 80 -5.21 8.04 14.76
CA TRP A 80 -4.68 6.85 15.38
C TRP A 80 -4.03 5.97 14.34
N VAL A 81 -2.73 6.17 14.15
CA VAL A 81 -1.89 5.38 13.24
C VAL A 81 -0.94 4.51 14.06
N ASP A 82 -1.01 3.19 13.86
CA ASP A 82 -0.06 2.25 14.41
C ASP A 82 0.93 1.79 13.35
N LEU A 83 2.09 2.45 13.33
CA LEU A 83 3.22 2.08 12.48
C LEU A 83 4.04 0.97 13.16
N GLN A 84 4.21 -0.15 12.49
CA GLN A 84 5.12 -1.21 12.91
C GLN A 84 5.99 -1.64 11.73
N VAL A 85 7.29 -1.77 12.00
CA VAL A 85 8.28 -2.31 11.06
C VAL A 85 8.55 -3.75 11.45
N ASP A 86 8.63 -4.63 10.46
CA ASP A 86 8.88 -6.05 10.67
C ASP A 86 10.26 -6.27 11.32
N GLY A 87 10.30 -7.13 12.35
CA GLY A 87 11.52 -7.41 13.12
C GLY A 87 12.02 -6.28 14.05
N VAL A 88 11.20 -5.25 14.34
CA VAL A 88 11.56 -4.18 15.31
C VAL A 88 10.46 -4.05 16.38
N ARG A 89 10.86 -4.01 17.67
CA ARG A 89 9.93 -3.72 18.78
C ARG A 89 9.49 -2.25 18.72
N LYS A 90 8.22 -1.97 19.04
CA LYS A 90 7.70 -0.59 19.08
C LYS A 90 8.53 0.24 20.07
N GLY A 91 9.13 1.34 19.62
CA GLY A 91 9.92 2.26 20.45
C GLY A 91 11.42 2.31 20.13
N THR A 92 12.00 1.32 19.45
CA THR A 92 13.43 1.33 19.07
C THR A 92 13.71 1.91 17.67
N LEU A 93 12.68 2.44 16.99
CA LEU A 93 12.79 3.00 15.63
C LEU A 93 13.67 4.26 15.56
N ASN A 94 13.87 4.96 16.69
CA ASN A 94 14.68 6.19 16.75
C ASN A 94 16.19 5.94 16.77
N ASN A 95 16.64 4.69 16.91
CA ASN A 95 18.06 4.37 16.84
C ASN A 95 18.52 4.38 15.37
N ASP A 96 19.65 5.05 15.09
CA ASP A 96 20.23 5.16 13.74
C ASP A 96 20.41 3.81 13.04
N ARG A 97 20.62 2.73 13.81
CA ARG A 97 20.71 1.35 13.31
C ARG A 97 19.43 0.84 12.61
N HIS A 98 18.26 1.41 12.91
CA HIS A 98 16.97 0.98 12.35
C HIS A 98 16.39 1.95 11.32
N GLN A 99 17.00 3.12 11.08
CA GLN A 99 16.56 4.05 10.04
C GLN A 99 16.64 3.44 8.65
N ASN A 100 17.63 2.57 8.40
CA ASN A 100 17.77 1.81 7.15
C ASN A 100 16.64 0.81 6.87
N ARG A 101 15.75 0.56 7.84
CA ARG A 101 14.56 -0.31 7.69
C ARG A 101 13.30 0.47 7.26
N LEU A 102 13.37 1.80 7.19
CA LEU A 102 12.31 2.63 6.65
C LEU A 102 12.60 3.01 5.19
N PRO A 103 11.55 3.26 4.38
CA PRO A 103 11.71 3.77 3.03
C PRO A 103 12.42 5.13 3.01
N GLY A 104 13.63 5.16 2.46
CA GLY A 104 14.45 6.36 2.29
C GLY A 104 14.53 6.85 0.85
N PRO A 105 15.33 7.90 0.59
CA PRO A 105 15.66 8.36 -0.76
C PRO A 105 16.16 7.22 -1.67
N GLY A 106 15.73 7.19 -2.92
CA GLY A 106 16.14 6.15 -3.87
C GLY A 106 15.57 4.75 -3.62
N SER A 107 14.62 4.60 -2.69
CA SER A 107 13.89 3.34 -2.47
C SER A 107 12.51 3.32 -3.14
N ILE A 108 11.98 2.11 -3.35
CA ILE A 108 10.64 1.90 -3.89
C ILE A 108 9.73 1.41 -2.77
N ILE A 109 8.55 2.01 -2.64
CA ILE A 109 7.48 1.59 -1.73
C ILE A 109 6.44 0.84 -2.56
N ALA A 110 6.34 -0.47 -2.33
CA ALA A 110 5.31 -1.31 -2.92
C ALA A 110 4.16 -1.44 -1.92
N SER A 111 3.09 -0.65 -2.11
CA SER A 111 2.00 -0.58 -1.13
C SER A 111 0.79 -1.40 -1.55
N SER A 112 0.12 -2.06 -0.60
CA SER A 112 -1.25 -2.55 -0.81
C SER A 112 -2.18 -1.40 -1.21
N PHE A 113 -3.16 -1.67 -2.07
CA PHE A 113 -4.12 -0.64 -2.50
C PHE A 113 -5.54 -1.02 -2.10
N THR A 114 -6.08 -0.34 -1.11
CA THR A 114 -7.39 -0.65 -0.51
C THR A 114 -8.31 0.57 -0.41
N SER A 115 -7.73 1.77 -0.25
CA SER A 115 -8.47 3.01 -0.02
C SER A 115 -7.75 4.20 -0.68
N PRO A 116 -8.47 5.26 -1.10
CA PRO A 116 -7.86 6.55 -1.45
C PRO A 116 -6.99 7.14 -0.33
N ILE A 117 -7.25 6.78 0.92
CA ILE A 117 -6.46 7.24 2.08
C ILE A 117 -5.03 6.67 2.05
N ASP A 118 -4.80 5.54 1.36
CA ASP A 118 -3.47 4.95 1.24
C ASP A 118 -2.49 5.92 0.59
N ALA A 119 -2.89 6.53 -0.53
CA ALA A 119 -2.08 7.54 -1.22
C ALA A 119 -1.88 8.80 -0.36
N LEU A 120 -2.91 9.24 0.37
CA LEU A 120 -2.84 10.40 1.24
C LEU A 120 -1.88 10.18 2.42
N TYR A 121 -1.97 9.02 3.06
CA TYR A 121 -1.10 8.63 4.16
C TYR A 121 0.37 8.51 3.72
N LEU A 122 0.63 7.81 2.62
CA LEU A 122 1.98 7.68 2.07
C LEU A 122 2.57 9.06 1.71
N ALA A 123 1.75 9.96 1.15
CA ALA A 123 2.13 11.34 0.88
C ALA A 123 2.51 12.12 2.15
N ALA A 124 1.73 11.98 3.22
CA ALA A 124 1.94 12.69 4.48
C ALA A 124 3.20 12.21 5.22
N VAL A 125 3.51 10.91 5.17
CA VAL A 125 4.64 10.31 5.91
C VAL A 125 5.95 10.41 5.11
N PHE A 126 5.97 9.84 3.90
CA PHE A 126 7.21 9.63 3.15
C PHE A 126 7.48 10.69 2.07
N ASP A 127 6.51 11.55 1.76
CA ASP A 127 6.54 12.47 0.59
C ASP A 127 7.07 11.81 -0.72
N PRO A 128 6.54 10.63 -1.11
CA PRO A 128 7.02 9.91 -2.26
C PRO A 128 6.52 10.52 -3.57
N ILE A 129 7.12 10.09 -4.66
CA ILE A 129 6.60 10.29 -6.00
C ILE A 129 5.71 9.10 -6.34
N PHE A 130 4.45 9.38 -6.65
CA PHE A 130 3.52 8.33 -7.03
C PHE A 130 3.73 7.93 -8.48
N VAL A 131 3.75 6.63 -8.73
CA VAL A 131 3.77 6.08 -10.08
C VAL A 131 2.65 5.06 -10.26
N SER A 132 2.14 5.05 -11.47
CA SER A 132 1.04 4.20 -11.90
C SER A 132 1.59 2.92 -12.52
N CYS A 133 1.03 1.78 -12.11
CA CYS A 133 1.38 0.47 -12.64
C CYS A 133 0.20 -0.12 -13.41
N TYR A 134 0.53 -0.97 -14.38
CA TYR A 134 -0.41 -1.71 -15.20
C TYR A 134 -0.08 -3.20 -15.17
N PRO A 135 -1.09 -4.09 -15.33
CA PRO A 135 -0.86 -5.53 -15.25
C PRO A 135 -0.06 -6.09 -16.45
N SER A 136 -0.07 -5.40 -17.59
CA SER A 136 0.50 -5.90 -18.86
C SER A 136 1.82 -5.25 -19.28
N THR A 137 2.22 -4.15 -18.64
CA THR A 137 3.40 -3.36 -19.04
C THR A 137 4.38 -3.19 -17.88
N ARG A 138 5.67 -3.05 -18.22
CA ARG A 138 6.75 -2.72 -17.27
C ARG A 138 6.98 -1.20 -17.16
N GLU A 139 6.34 -0.43 -18.02
CA GLU A 139 6.41 1.03 -17.98
C GLU A 139 5.46 1.60 -16.94
N VAL A 140 5.82 2.78 -16.43
CA VAL A 140 5.10 3.50 -15.39
C VAL A 140 4.73 4.91 -15.83
N GLU A 141 3.65 5.44 -15.28
CA GLU A 141 3.23 6.83 -15.47
C GLU A 141 3.41 7.60 -14.16
N GLN A 142 4.04 8.78 -14.22
CA GLN A 142 4.16 9.64 -13.04
C GLN A 142 2.79 10.23 -12.66
N LEU A 143 2.40 10.08 -11.40
CA LEU A 143 1.16 10.61 -10.86
C LEU A 143 1.41 11.72 -9.84
N SER A 144 0.52 12.71 -9.84
CA SER A 144 0.33 13.59 -8.69
C SER A 144 -0.38 12.84 -7.55
N VAL A 145 -0.29 13.39 -6.32
CA VAL A 145 -1.04 12.84 -5.17
C VAL A 145 -2.54 12.84 -5.44
N TRP A 146 -3.05 13.88 -6.08
CA TRP A 146 -4.46 13.96 -6.45
C TRP A 146 -4.87 12.86 -7.43
N GLN A 147 -4.07 12.64 -8.47
CA GLN A 147 -4.30 11.55 -9.43
C GLN A 147 -4.20 10.17 -8.76
N ALA A 148 -3.26 9.98 -7.82
CA ALA A 148 -3.13 8.74 -7.05
C ALA A 148 -4.37 8.47 -6.18
N ILE A 149 -4.93 9.50 -5.54
CA ILE A 149 -6.19 9.42 -4.79
C ILE A 149 -7.36 9.09 -5.72
N LEU A 150 -7.52 9.81 -6.83
CA LEU A 150 -8.60 9.58 -7.79
C LEU A 150 -8.53 8.19 -8.43
N ARG A 151 -7.33 7.63 -8.59
CA ARG A 151 -7.14 6.27 -9.11
C ARG A 151 -7.79 5.19 -8.22
N ALA A 152 -7.99 5.46 -6.93
CA ALA A 152 -8.71 4.54 -6.04
C ALA A 152 -10.22 4.44 -6.36
N PHE A 153 -10.77 5.45 -7.02
CA PHE A 153 -12.15 5.51 -7.47
C PHE A 153 -12.31 5.22 -8.97
N ALA A 154 -11.21 5.22 -9.72
CA ALA A 154 -11.20 4.91 -11.14
C ALA A 154 -11.38 3.41 -11.40
N LEU A 155 -11.92 3.09 -12.58
CA LEU A 155 -11.98 1.71 -13.05
C LEU A 155 -10.56 1.14 -13.23
N PRO A 156 -10.35 -0.17 -13.02
CA PRO A 156 -9.07 -0.81 -13.30
C PRO A 156 -8.65 -0.56 -14.75
N GLN A 157 -7.46 -0.01 -14.94
CA GLN A 157 -6.89 0.23 -16.26
C GLN A 157 -5.95 -0.92 -16.61
N ALA A 158 -6.25 -1.64 -17.70
CA ALA A 158 -5.39 -2.74 -18.17
C ALA A 158 -4.14 -2.23 -18.91
N LYS A 159 -4.25 -1.04 -19.52
CA LYS A 159 -3.23 -0.37 -20.32
C LYS A 159 -3.18 1.11 -19.96
N PRO A 160 -2.02 1.78 -20.17
CA PRO A 160 -1.91 3.23 -20.07
C PRO A 160 -2.89 3.94 -20.99
N ALA A 161 -3.30 5.15 -20.60
CA ALA A 161 -4.14 5.98 -21.47
C ALA A 161 -3.38 6.29 -22.78
N PRO A 162 -4.05 6.39 -23.94
CA PRO A 162 -3.37 6.59 -25.23
C PRO A 162 -2.48 7.84 -25.33
N ARG A 163 -2.69 8.83 -24.45
CA ARG A 163 -1.91 10.08 -24.37
C ARG A 163 -0.98 10.14 -23.15
N ALA A 164 -0.95 9.09 -22.32
CA ALA A 164 -0.10 9.07 -21.14
C ALA A 164 1.37 8.97 -21.54
N ARG A 165 2.22 9.77 -20.90
CA ARG A 165 3.67 9.64 -21.04
C ARG A 165 4.15 8.53 -20.14
N THR A 166 4.30 7.34 -20.71
CA THR A 166 4.90 6.20 -20.02
C THR A 166 6.42 6.31 -20.07
N VAL A 167 7.06 5.98 -18.96
CA VAL A 167 8.52 6.02 -18.80
C VAL A 167 8.96 4.80 -18.00
N ASP A 168 10.22 4.43 -18.15
CA ASP A 168 10.81 3.38 -17.32
C ASP A 168 11.04 3.86 -15.88
N LEU A 169 10.96 2.93 -14.92
CA LEU A 169 11.12 3.22 -13.50
C LEU A 169 12.50 3.82 -13.18
N LYS A 170 13.54 3.35 -13.88
CA LYS A 170 14.91 3.88 -13.77
C LYS A 170 15.01 5.37 -14.11
N THR A 171 14.22 5.83 -15.08
CA THR A 171 14.21 7.23 -15.52
C THR A 171 13.62 8.13 -14.43
N ILE A 172 12.55 7.68 -13.77
CA ILE A 172 11.94 8.43 -12.66
C ILE A 172 12.89 8.49 -11.46
N MET A 173 13.55 7.38 -11.13
CA MET A 173 14.52 7.32 -10.03
C MET A 173 15.70 8.26 -10.24
N ARG A 174 16.26 8.31 -11.46
CA ARG A 174 17.33 9.25 -11.81
C ARG A 174 16.88 10.71 -11.76
N LYS A 175 15.63 10.98 -12.12
CA LYS A 175 15.05 12.34 -12.08
C LYS A 175 14.84 12.84 -10.66
N TYR A 176 14.59 11.95 -9.69
CA TYR A 176 14.30 12.31 -8.31
C TYR A 176 15.04 11.43 -7.29
N PRO A 177 16.39 11.53 -7.21
CA PRO A 177 17.19 10.68 -6.33
C PRO A 177 16.91 10.90 -4.84
N GLY A 178 16.50 12.12 -4.46
CA GLY A 178 16.25 12.50 -3.06
C GLY A 178 14.91 12.05 -2.47
N ARG A 179 14.06 11.33 -3.23
CA ARG A 179 12.70 10.97 -2.80
C ARG A 179 12.39 9.49 -3.07
N PRO A 180 11.63 8.81 -2.19
CA PRO A 180 11.16 7.47 -2.48
C PRO A 180 10.09 7.49 -3.58
N ILE A 181 9.96 6.38 -4.32
CA ILE A 181 8.90 6.18 -5.30
C ILE A 181 7.84 5.27 -4.70
N ALA A 182 6.58 5.70 -4.66
CA ALA A 182 5.47 4.88 -4.19
C ALA A 182 4.63 4.37 -5.35
N LEU A 183 4.35 3.07 -5.35
CA LEU A 183 3.54 2.43 -6.37
C LEU A 183 2.56 1.43 -5.74
N PHE A 184 1.45 1.23 -6.45
CA PHE A 184 0.39 0.29 -6.09
C PHE A 184 0.43 -0.90 -7.07
N PRO A 185 1.20 -1.96 -6.77
CA PRO A 185 1.48 -3.02 -7.72
C PRO A 185 0.26 -3.89 -8.04
N GLU A 186 -0.78 -3.88 -7.21
CA GLU A 186 -2.06 -4.56 -7.45
C GLU A 186 -2.88 -3.93 -8.59
N CYS A 187 -2.46 -2.77 -9.10
CA CYS A 187 -3.09 -1.99 -10.19
C CYS A 187 -4.55 -1.54 -9.93
N THR A 188 -5.16 -1.98 -8.84
CA THR A 188 -6.55 -1.67 -8.48
C THR A 188 -6.80 -1.86 -7.00
N THR A 189 -7.87 -1.25 -6.49
CA THR A 189 -8.23 -1.32 -5.07
C THR A 189 -8.81 -2.69 -4.67
N THR A 190 -8.65 -3.08 -3.42
CA THR A 190 -9.27 -4.31 -2.87
C THR A 190 -9.96 -4.04 -1.55
N ASN A 191 -10.65 -5.04 -1.02
CA ASN A 191 -11.23 -4.99 0.33
C ASN A 191 -10.20 -5.31 1.44
N GLY A 192 -8.92 -5.45 1.10
CA GLY A 192 -7.84 -5.78 2.04
C GLY A 192 -7.89 -7.20 2.61
N GLN A 193 -8.70 -8.11 2.05
CA GLN A 193 -8.70 -9.53 2.42
C GLN A 193 -7.86 -10.40 1.47
N GLY A 194 -7.64 -9.92 0.24
CA GLY A 194 -6.81 -10.59 -0.76
C GLY A 194 -5.82 -9.63 -1.39
N VAL A 195 -4.62 -10.13 -1.69
CA VAL A 195 -3.58 -9.41 -2.44
C VAL A 195 -3.52 -9.97 -3.85
N LEU A 196 -3.77 -9.13 -4.85
CA LEU A 196 -3.79 -9.56 -6.25
C LEU A 196 -2.39 -9.93 -6.76
N PRO A 197 -2.29 -10.61 -7.92
CA PRO A 197 -1.04 -10.73 -8.64
C PRO A 197 -0.46 -9.34 -8.92
N LEU A 198 0.82 -9.17 -8.62
CA LEU A 198 1.49 -7.88 -8.71
C LEU A 198 1.95 -7.60 -10.15
N SER A 199 1.99 -6.30 -10.50
CA SER A 199 2.50 -5.85 -11.79
C SER A 199 3.97 -6.24 -12.01
N PRO A 200 4.36 -6.61 -13.25
CA PRO A 200 5.74 -6.96 -13.59
C PRO A 200 6.73 -5.79 -13.49
N VAL A 201 6.24 -4.55 -13.30
CA VAL A 201 7.06 -3.36 -13.03
C VAL A 201 8.04 -3.59 -11.87
N LEU A 202 7.65 -4.35 -10.84
CA LEU A 202 8.51 -4.65 -9.70
C LEU A 202 9.76 -5.45 -10.07
N ALA A 203 9.66 -6.33 -11.08
CA ALA A 203 10.81 -7.07 -11.61
C ALA A 203 11.71 -6.20 -12.50
N SER A 204 11.24 -5.04 -12.94
CA SER A 204 12.00 -4.09 -13.77
C SER A 204 12.66 -2.98 -12.93
N ALA A 205 12.65 -3.12 -11.60
CA ALA A 205 13.35 -2.20 -10.74
C ALA A 205 14.86 -2.24 -11.02
N PRO A 206 15.57 -1.10 -10.98
CA PRO A 206 17.01 -1.10 -11.21
C PRO A 206 17.76 -2.00 -10.21
N HIS A 207 18.84 -2.64 -10.66
CA HIS A 207 19.67 -3.49 -9.82
C HIS A 207 20.01 -2.83 -8.48
N LYS A 208 19.98 -3.63 -7.40
CA LYS A 208 20.33 -3.20 -6.03
C LYS A 208 19.41 -2.13 -5.44
N THR A 209 18.24 -1.89 -6.03
CA THR A 209 17.21 -1.01 -5.45
C THR A 209 16.42 -1.71 -4.35
N LYS A 210 16.29 -1.06 -3.18
CA LYS A 210 15.47 -1.56 -2.07
C LYS A 210 13.98 -1.33 -2.33
N ILE A 211 13.20 -2.40 -2.33
CA ILE A 211 11.74 -2.38 -2.44
C ILE A 211 11.13 -2.71 -1.07
N PHE A 212 10.41 -1.77 -0.47
CA PHE A 212 9.75 -1.94 0.82
C PHE A 212 8.27 -2.30 0.61
N PRO A 213 7.84 -3.53 0.98
CA PRO A 213 6.43 -3.87 1.00
C PRO A 213 5.73 -3.17 2.18
N VAL A 214 4.68 -2.41 1.89
CA VAL A 214 3.90 -1.67 2.89
C VAL A 214 2.44 -2.10 2.82
N ALA A 215 1.93 -2.67 3.90
CA ALA A 215 0.52 -3.03 4.02
C ALA A 215 -0.22 -2.04 4.94
N LEU A 216 -1.33 -1.50 4.44
CA LEU A 216 -2.22 -0.63 5.21
C LEU A 216 -3.52 -1.37 5.51
N ARG A 217 -3.94 -1.30 6.77
CA ARG A 217 -5.19 -1.93 7.22
C ARG A 217 -6.01 -0.94 8.03
N TYR A 218 -7.29 -0.85 7.67
CA TYR A 218 -8.26 0.03 8.30
C TYR A 218 -9.13 -0.70 9.31
N GLU A 219 -9.35 -0.05 10.46
CA GLU A 219 -10.34 -0.45 11.45
C GLU A 219 -11.20 0.78 11.81
N PRO A 220 -12.52 0.74 11.55
CA PRO A 220 -13.27 -0.33 10.88
C PRO A 220 -13.03 -0.33 9.35
N LYS A 221 -13.38 -1.42 8.65
CA LYS A 221 -13.07 -1.63 7.21
C LYS A 221 -13.93 -0.82 6.23
N ASP A 222 -14.79 0.06 6.73
CA ASP A 222 -15.80 0.81 5.99
C ASP A 222 -15.23 1.76 4.92
N VAL A 223 -13.96 2.11 5.07
CA VAL A 223 -13.24 3.15 4.34
C VAL A 223 -12.45 2.55 3.16
N VAL A 224 -12.55 1.24 2.95
CA VAL A 224 -12.01 0.58 1.76
C VAL A 224 -12.95 0.80 0.57
N THR A 225 -12.37 0.95 -0.63
CA THR A 225 -13.10 1.21 -1.88
C THR A 225 -12.91 0.07 -2.90
N PRO A 226 -13.35 -1.16 -2.59
CA PRO A 226 -13.16 -2.31 -3.48
C PRO A 226 -13.95 -2.15 -4.78
N VAL A 227 -15.12 -1.49 -4.72
CA VAL A 227 -15.92 -1.10 -5.89
C VAL A 227 -15.61 0.36 -6.24
N PRO A 228 -15.02 0.64 -7.42
CA PRO A 228 -14.75 2.00 -7.87
C PRO A 228 -16.04 2.82 -8.08
N GLY A 229 -15.97 4.14 -7.89
CA GLY A 229 -17.08 5.06 -8.08
C GLY A 229 -18.02 5.24 -6.87
N SER A 230 -17.64 4.72 -5.70
CA SER A 230 -18.39 4.82 -4.44
C SER A 230 -18.06 6.12 -3.69
N TYR A 231 -18.16 7.28 -4.34
CA TYR A 231 -17.66 8.56 -3.79
C TYR A 231 -18.47 9.02 -2.58
N MET A 232 -19.79 9.09 -2.71
CA MET A 232 -20.65 9.60 -1.63
C MET A 232 -20.69 8.62 -0.47
N THR A 233 -20.78 7.33 -0.77
CA THR A 233 -20.76 6.26 0.24
C THR A 233 -19.43 6.16 0.98
N PHE A 234 -18.31 6.46 0.32
CA PHE A 234 -17.00 6.60 0.95
C PHE A 234 -16.94 7.84 1.83
N LEU A 235 -17.33 9.01 1.31
CA LEU A 235 -17.26 10.28 2.03
C LEU A 235 -18.15 10.25 3.29
N TRP A 236 -19.34 9.67 3.19
CA TRP A 236 -20.23 9.41 4.32
C TRP A 236 -19.58 8.54 5.38
N SER A 237 -18.99 7.41 4.99
CA SER A 237 -18.28 6.53 5.92
C SER A 237 -17.09 7.24 6.58
N LEU A 238 -16.33 8.00 5.80
CA LEU A 238 -15.12 8.69 6.24
C LEU A 238 -15.41 9.84 7.21
N LEU A 239 -16.47 10.62 7.00
CA LEU A 239 -16.77 11.78 7.86
C LEU A 239 -17.74 11.45 8.99
N GLY A 240 -18.68 10.52 8.77
CA GLY A 240 -19.70 10.17 9.75
C GLY A 240 -19.18 9.32 10.92
N ARG A 241 -18.08 8.58 10.75
CA ARG A 241 -17.51 7.76 11.82
C ARG A 241 -16.69 8.61 12.81
N PRO A 242 -16.80 8.38 14.13
CA PRO A 242 -16.12 9.21 15.12
C PRO A 242 -14.60 9.08 15.06
N ARG A 243 -14.06 7.88 14.82
CA ARG A 243 -12.63 7.58 14.78
C ARG A 243 -12.32 6.56 13.69
N HIS A 244 -11.15 6.74 13.08
CA HIS A 244 -10.55 5.78 12.16
C HIS A 244 -9.19 5.36 12.68
N TYR A 245 -8.91 4.07 12.61
CA TYR A 245 -7.62 3.49 13.00
C TYR A 245 -6.94 2.90 11.77
N ILE A 246 -5.68 3.29 11.55
CA ILE A 246 -4.84 2.73 10.48
C ILE A 246 -3.71 1.94 11.12
N ARG A 247 -3.61 0.65 10.78
CA ARG A 247 -2.44 -0.18 11.08
C ARG A 247 -1.56 -0.21 9.85
N VAL A 248 -0.36 0.31 9.97
CA VAL A 248 0.64 0.33 8.90
C VAL A 248 1.75 -0.62 9.25
N ARG A 249 1.99 -1.58 8.37
CA ARG A 249 3.01 -2.61 8.53
C ARG A 249 4.01 -2.50 7.39
N ILE A 250 5.27 -2.24 7.71
CA ILE A 250 6.37 -2.15 6.75
C ILE A 250 7.19 -3.43 6.87
N GLY A 251 7.35 -4.17 5.79
CA GLY A 251 8.20 -5.36 5.75
C GLY A 251 9.68 -5.04 5.52
N GLN A 252 10.49 -6.08 5.58
CA GLN A 252 11.91 -6.01 5.20
C GLN A 252 12.06 -5.60 3.73
N ALA A 253 13.13 -4.85 3.42
CA ALA A 253 13.43 -4.46 2.05
C ALA A 253 13.74 -5.71 1.19
N VAL A 254 13.25 -5.72 -0.04
CA VAL A 254 13.51 -6.76 -1.03
C VAL A 254 14.38 -6.17 -2.12
N VAL A 255 15.43 -6.87 -2.51
CA VAL A 255 16.33 -6.45 -3.58
C VAL A 255 16.33 -7.53 -4.66
N GLY A 256 16.02 -7.13 -5.89
CA GLY A 256 16.16 -7.96 -7.07
C GLY A 256 17.61 -8.08 -7.48
N VAL A 257 18.09 -9.31 -7.63
CA VAL A 257 19.47 -9.61 -8.01
C VAL A 257 19.49 -10.66 -9.12
N ALA A 258 20.50 -10.61 -9.99
CA ALA A 258 20.73 -11.63 -11.00
C ALA A 258 21.17 -12.96 -10.37
N ALA A 259 21.02 -14.07 -11.10
CA ALA A 259 21.21 -15.42 -10.56
C ALA A 259 22.65 -15.70 -10.08
N ASP A 260 23.63 -15.04 -10.69
CA ASP A 260 25.06 -15.10 -10.41
C ASP A 260 25.47 -14.33 -9.14
N GLU A 261 24.68 -13.35 -8.72
CA GLU A 261 24.92 -12.53 -7.53
C GLU A 261 24.13 -13.05 -6.29
N LEU A 262 23.33 -14.11 -6.42
CA LEU A 262 22.64 -14.72 -5.28
C LEU A 262 23.67 -15.40 -4.36
N PRO A 263 23.58 -15.22 -3.02
CA PRO A 263 24.43 -15.95 -2.11
C PRO A 263 24.15 -17.45 -2.26
N THR A 264 25.10 -18.18 -2.84
CA THR A 264 25.13 -19.64 -2.75
C THR A 264 25.27 -19.96 -1.27
N HIS A 265 24.22 -20.52 -0.69
CA HIS A 265 24.32 -21.13 0.62
C HIS A 265 25.35 -22.25 0.54
N ASP A 266 26.59 -22.00 0.96
CA ASP A 266 27.57 -23.04 1.24
C ASP A 266 27.00 -23.90 2.38
N ALA A 267 26.39 -25.02 2.00
CA ALA A 267 25.89 -26.04 2.89
C ALA A 267 27.03 -26.94 3.44
N THR A 268 28.16 -26.35 3.82
CA THR A 268 29.32 -27.07 4.37
C THR A 268 29.93 -26.32 5.54
N MET A 269 29.32 -26.46 6.72
CA MET A 269 30.01 -26.51 8.02
C MET A 269 29.01 -27.04 9.06
N PHE A 270 28.67 -28.32 8.93
CA PHE A 270 28.22 -29.12 10.07
C PHE A 270 29.47 -29.83 10.59
N ASP A 271 30.17 -29.19 11.53
CA ASP A 271 31.25 -29.83 12.29
C ASP A 271 30.61 -30.68 13.40
N PRO A 272 30.67 -32.02 13.34
CA PRO A 272 30.01 -32.89 14.32
C PRO A 272 30.72 -32.93 15.68
N SER A 273 31.84 -32.21 15.86
CA SER A 273 32.69 -32.32 17.04
C SER A 273 32.34 -31.38 18.21
N ALA A 274 31.37 -30.48 18.05
CA ALA A 274 30.96 -29.52 19.11
C ALA A 274 29.88 -30.06 20.06
N ALA A 275 29.72 -31.38 20.17
CA ALA A 275 28.67 -32.03 20.96
C ALA A 275 29.13 -32.49 22.36
N GLU A 276 30.07 -31.79 22.97
CA GLU A 276 30.52 -32.13 24.32
C GLU A 276 31.10 -30.90 25.02
N ASN A 277 30.23 -30.02 25.51
CA ASN A 277 30.43 -29.23 26.74
C ASN A 277 29.17 -28.39 27.02
N GLY A 278 28.46 -28.78 28.06
CA GLY A 278 27.27 -28.07 28.55
C GLY A 278 27.65 -26.74 29.21
N TYR A 279 27.51 -25.66 28.47
CA TYR A 279 27.32 -24.31 28.99
C TYR A 279 26.20 -23.63 28.17
N PRO A 280 25.34 -22.79 28.78
CA PRO A 280 24.33 -22.04 28.05
C PRO A 280 25.03 -20.97 27.23
N HIS A 281 25.35 -21.30 25.98
CA HIS A 281 25.84 -20.32 25.02
C HIS A 281 24.63 -19.51 24.54
N ASP A 282 24.53 -18.26 25.00
CA ASP A 282 23.81 -17.22 24.28
C ASP A 282 24.35 -17.22 22.84
N ARG A 283 23.57 -17.78 21.90
CA ARG A 283 23.87 -17.74 20.47
C ARG A 283 23.47 -16.38 19.93
N ASP A 284 24.25 -15.37 20.28
CA ASP A 284 24.59 -14.30 19.37
C ASP A 284 25.58 -14.87 18.32
N ASP A 285 25.10 -15.81 17.48
CA ASP A 285 25.88 -16.28 16.35
C ASP A 285 25.78 -15.26 15.21
N GLU A 286 26.90 -14.57 15.05
CA GLU A 286 27.27 -13.66 13.98
C GLU A 286 26.82 -14.17 12.60
N ARG A 287 25.82 -13.52 12.01
CA ARG A 287 25.57 -13.62 10.55
C ARG A 287 26.29 -12.46 9.87
N PRO A 288 27.40 -12.68 9.17
CA PRO A 288 28.14 -11.58 8.55
C PRO A 288 27.60 -11.27 7.14
N PHE A 289 26.30 -10.98 6.98
CA PHE A 289 25.74 -10.35 5.77
C PHE A 289 24.44 -9.59 6.13
N SER A 290 24.41 -8.28 5.82
CA SER A 290 23.41 -7.26 6.22
C SER A 290 21.95 -7.72 6.45
N GLU A 291 21.52 -7.79 7.72
CA GLU A 291 20.13 -8.07 8.17
C GLU A 291 19.04 -7.07 7.68
N SER A 292 19.35 -6.15 6.77
CA SER A 292 18.41 -5.08 6.39
C SER A 292 17.56 -5.37 5.14
N SER A 293 17.99 -6.29 4.28
CA SER A 293 17.30 -6.59 3.02
C SER A 293 17.41 -8.05 2.60
N VAL A 294 16.32 -8.59 2.04
CA VAL A 294 16.24 -9.93 1.46
C VAL A 294 16.57 -9.85 -0.03
N MET A 295 17.56 -10.64 -0.46
CA MET A 295 17.93 -10.77 -1.87
C MET A 295 17.13 -11.89 -2.51
N VAL A 296 16.53 -11.60 -3.67
CA VAL A 296 15.68 -12.52 -4.40
C VAL A 296 15.98 -12.36 -5.90
N LEU A 297 15.82 -13.44 -6.68
CA LEU A 297 15.92 -13.35 -8.13
C LEU A 297 14.96 -12.29 -8.66
N GLU A 298 15.39 -11.46 -9.62
CA GLU A 298 14.59 -10.36 -10.18
C GLU A 298 13.17 -10.78 -10.59
N GLU A 299 13.03 -11.95 -11.20
CA GLU A 299 11.74 -12.51 -11.63
C GLU A 299 10.82 -12.89 -10.46
N GLN A 300 11.40 -13.23 -9.31
CA GLN A 300 10.68 -13.65 -8.11
C GLN A 300 10.33 -12.48 -7.19
N VAL A 301 10.90 -11.28 -7.41
CA VAL A 301 10.61 -10.07 -6.62
C VAL A 301 9.10 -9.78 -6.51
N PRO A 302 8.29 -9.80 -7.60
CA PRO A 302 6.86 -9.53 -7.49
C PRO A 302 6.12 -10.56 -6.62
N ASN A 303 6.55 -11.82 -6.64
CA ASN A 303 5.94 -12.87 -5.83
C ASN A 303 6.30 -12.70 -4.36
N TYR A 304 7.58 -12.48 -4.04
CA TYR A 304 8.04 -12.27 -2.66
C TYR A 304 7.41 -11.02 -2.03
N VAL A 305 7.34 -9.91 -2.78
CA VAL A 305 6.66 -8.68 -2.35
C VAL A 305 5.17 -8.96 -2.12
N GLY A 306 4.53 -9.72 -3.00
CA GLY A 306 3.12 -10.12 -2.85
C GLY A 306 2.86 -10.94 -1.59
N ASP A 307 3.74 -11.90 -1.28
CA ASP A 307 3.65 -12.75 -0.09
C ASP A 307 3.90 -11.94 1.19
N SER A 308 4.85 -11.01 1.13
CA SER A 308 5.10 -10.06 2.21
C SER A 308 3.88 -9.17 2.48
N LEU A 309 3.25 -8.62 1.44
CA LEU A 309 2.01 -7.83 1.58
C LEU A 309 0.86 -8.67 2.17
N ALA A 310 0.72 -9.93 1.75
CA ALA A 310 -0.29 -10.83 2.29
C ALA A 310 -0.05 -11.10 3.79
N ARG A 311 1.19 -11.40 4.19
CA ARG A 311 1.59 -11.61 5.59
C ARG A 311 1.36 -10.35 6.45
N LEU A 312 1.85 -9.19 6.00
CA LEU A 312 1.75 -7.92 6.72
C LEU A 312 0.29 -7.43 6.84
N GLY A 313 -0.49 -7.58 5.77
CA GLY A 313 -1.90 -7.20 5.70
C GLY A 313 -2.86 -8.18 6.39
N ARG A 314 -2.38 -9.36 6.80
CA ARG A 314 -3.23 -10.50 7.21
C ARG A 314 -4.27 -10.85 6.14
N ALA A 315 -3.83 -10.81 4.88
CA ALA A 315 -4.60 -11.12 3.68
C ALA A 315 -4.09 -12.42 3.06
N ARG A 316 -4.83 -12.97 2.08
CA ARG A 316 -4.40 -14.15 1.31
C ARG A 316 -3.94 -13.74 -0.09
N ARG A 317 -3.01 -14.49 -0.67
CA ARG A 317 -2.71 -14.37 -2.11
C ARG A 317 -3.90 -14.90 -2.89
N VAL A 318 -4.34 -14.15 -3.90
CA VAL A 318 -5.45 -14.55 -4.77
C VAL A 318 -4.98 -14.59 -6.22
N ALA A 319 -5.54 -15.49 -7.01
CA ALA A 319 -5.24 -15.59 -8.44
C ALA A 319 -6.10 -14.64 -9.29
N VAL A 320 -7.08 -13.96 -8.66
CA VAL A 320 -8.00 -13.04 -9.34
C VAL A 320 -7.26 -11.78 -9.78
N THR A 321 -7.46 -11.32 -11.01
CA THR A 321 -6.67 -10.26 -11.64
C THR A 321 -7.42 -8.93 -11.81
N ALA A 322 -6.68 -7.84 -12.06
CA ALA A 322 -7.26 -6.52 -12.30
C ALA A 322 -8.22 -6.47 -13.52
N PRO A 323 -7.97 -7.18 -14.65
CA PRO A 323 -8.96 -7.32 -15.73
C PRO A 323 -10.25 -8.00 -15.30
N GLN A 324 -10.20 -9.08 -14.50
CA GLN A 324 -11.40 -9.72 -13.96
C GLN A 324 -12.19 -8.78 -13.04
N LYS A 325 -11.50 -7.90 -12.30
CA LYS A 325 -12.17 -6.84 -11.55
C LYS A 325 -12.97 -5.90 -12.45
N LEU A 326 -12.48 -5.56 -13.64
CA LEU A 326 -13.21 -4.70 -14.55
C LEU A 326 -14.55 -5.33 -14.96
N GLU A 327 -14.56 -6.63 -15.22
CA GLU A 327 -15.79 -7.40 -15.49
C GLU A 327 -16.72 -7.45 -14.28
N PHE A 328 -16.17 -7.68 -13.09
CA PHE A 328 -16.93 -7.62 -11.84
C PHE A 328 -17.64 -6.28 -11.67
N VAL A 329 -16.94 -5.16 -11.86
CA VAL A 329 -17.52 -3.82 -11.69
C VAL A 329 -18.61 -3.55 -12.73
N LYS A 330 -18.44 -4.02 -13.98
CA LYS A 330 -19.47 -3.91 -15.02
C LYS A 330 -20.75 -4.66 -14.64
N LEU A 331 -20.62 -5.87 -14.07
CA LEU A 331 -21.77 -6.64 -13.59
C LEU A 331 -22.38 -6.04 -12.33
N TRP A 332 -21.54 -5.58 -11.39
CA TRP A 332 -21.97 -4.95 -10.14
C TRP A 332 -22.85 -3.72 -10.40
N LYS A 333 -22.42 -2.82 -11.29
CA LYS A 333 -23.18 -1.61 -11.65
C LYS A 333 -24.52 -1.90 -12.33
N LYS A 334 -24.68 -3.06 -12.97
CA LYS A 334 -25.97 -3.47 -13.54
C LYS A 334 -26.95 -3.98 -12.48
N SER A 335 -26.44 -4.50 -11.36
CA SER A 335 -27.26 -5.11 -10.30
C SER A 335 -27.47 -4.20 -9.10
N TYR A 336 -26.55 -3.27 -8.83
CA TYR A 336 -26.56 -2.40 -7.66
C TYR A 336 -26.28 -0.96 -8.05
N TRP A 337 -27.07 -0.04 -7.49
CA TRP A 337 -26.83 1.38 -7.61
C TRP A 337 -25.66 1.79 -6.69
N THR A 338 -24.67 2.48 -7.25
CA THR A 338 -23.51 2.99 -6.49
C THR A 338 -23.57 4.52 -6.43
N TRP A 339 -23.54 5.08 -5.21
CA TRP A 339 -23.46 6.52 -4.92
C TRP A 339 -22.06 6.92 -4.43
#